data_AF-A0A1E1MVT9-F1
#
_entry.id   AF-A0A1E1MVT9-F1
#
_cell.length_a   1.000
_cell.length_b   1.000
_cell.length_c   1.000
_cell.angle_alpha   90.00
_cell.angle_beta   90.00
_cell.angle_gamma   90.00
#
_symmetry.space_group_name_H-M   'P 1'
#
loop_
_entity.id
_entity.type
_entity.pdbx_description
1 polymer ?
#
loop_
_entity_poly.entity_id
_entity_poly.type
_entity_poly.pdbx_seq_one_letter_code
_entity_poly.pdbx_strand_id
1 'polypeptide(L)'
;MWTYRRCLLNSGKKISAKMVISFTLMKSKARNPRNVGYKCGITRVEVESLVVTAFRDVLRKKQSGYQEVLRWLDEKMKQGRLS
;
A
#
# COMPACT_ATOMS: atom_id res chain seq x y z
N MET A 1 -14.84 17.28 -0.62
CA MET A 1 -14.04 16.04 -0.46
C MET A 1 -14.67 14.79 -1.12
N TRP A 2 -15.50 14.94 -2.18
CA TRP A 2 -16.26 13.85 -2.82
C TRP A 2 -15.53 13.15 -3.99
N THR A 3 -14.46 13.75 -4.51
CA THR A 3 -13.69 13.23 -5.66
C THR A 3 -12.92 11.96 -5.33
N TYR A 4 -12.39 11.83 -4.10
CA TYR A 4 -11.70 10.61 -3.65
C TYR A 4 -12.62 9.38 -3.60
N ARG A 5 -13.90 9.55 -3.22
CA ARG A 5 -14.85 8.44 -3.05
C ARG A 5 -15.13 7.72 -4.37
N ARG A 6 -15.33 8.48 -5.46
CA ARG A 6 -15.59 7.94 -6.81
C ARG A 6 -14.35 7.25 -7.41
N CYS A 7 -13.16 7.76 -7.12
CA CYS A 7 -11.90 7.13 -7.57
C CYS A 7 -11.55 5.85 -6.80
N LEU A 8 -12.09 5.67 -5.58
CA LEU A 8 -11.82 4.55 -4.67
C LEU A 8 -12.86 3.41 -4.74
N LEU A 9 -13.97 3.54 -5.46
CA LEU A 9 -14.90 2.42 -5.69
C LEU A 9 -14.33 1.36 -6.65
N ASN A 10 -13.30 1.71 -7.44
CA ASN A 10 -12.49 0.80 -8.27
C ASN A 10 -11.10 0.53 -7.65
N SER A 11 -10.97 0.60 -6.32
CA SER A 11 -9.70 0.82 -5.60
C SER A 11 -8.75 -0.37 -5.50
N GLY A 12 -9.23 -1.61 -5.41
CA GLY A 12 -8.37 -2.77 -5.14
C GLY A 12 -7.20 -2.86 -6.15
N LYS A 13 -7.50 -2.72 -7.45
CA LYS A 13 -6.49 -2.72 -8.52
C LYS A 13 -5.52 -1.53 -8.43
N LYS A 14 -6.00 -0.36 -8.00
CA LYS A 14 -5.18 0.86 -7.86
C LYS A 14 -4.27 0.82 -6.63
N ILE A 15 -4.72 0.21 -5.54
CA ILE A 15 -3.91 0.03 -4.33
C ILE A 15 -2.78 -0.97 -4.63
N SER A 16 -3.08 -2.08 -5.32
CA SER A 16 -2.06 -3.02 -5.77
C SER A 16 -1.01 -2.37 -6.70
N ALA A 17 -1.44 -1.52 -7.64
CA ALA A 17 -0.50 -0.78 -8.49
C ALA A 17 0.42 0.15 -7.68
N LYS A 18 -0.11 0.82 -6.65
CA LYS A 18 0.69 1.66 -5.74
C LYS A 18 1.68 0.86 -4.89
N MET A 19 1.35 -0.38 -4.51
CA MET A 19 2.30 -1.28 -3.84
C MET A 19 3.51 -1.59 -4.74
N VAL A 20 3.24 -1.97 -5.99
CA VAL A 20 4.29 -2.29 -6.98
C VAL A 20 5.19 -1.08 -7.24
N ILE A 21 4.62 0.10 -7.40
CA ILE A 21 5.38 1.35 -7.60
C ILE A 21 6.23 1.66 -6.37
N SER A 22 5.67 1.55 -5.16
CA SER A 22 6.40 1.85 -3.91
C SER A 22 7.62 0.93 -3.74
N PHE A 23 7.46 -0.37 -3.97
CA PHE A 23 8.56 -1.33 -3.94
C PHE A 23 9.62 -1.02 -5.01
N THR A 24 9.18 -0.70 -6.23
CA THR A 24 10.07 -0.35 -7.33
C THR A 24 10.89 0.91 -7.03
N LEU A 25 10.29 1.94 -6.42
CA LEU A 25 10.99 3.16 -6.01
C LEU A 25 12.02 2.92 -4.91
N MET A 26 11.72 2.06 -3.94
CA MET A 26 12.68 1.70 -2.89
C MET A 26 13.87 0.91 -3.44
N LYS A 27 13.62 0.00 -4.38
CA LYS A 27 14.67 -0.74 -5.08
C LYS A 27 15.45 0.15 -6.05
N SER A 28 14.82 1.10 -6.72
CA SER A 28 15.52 2.03 -7.63
C SER A 28 16.48 2.95 -6.87
N LYS A 29 16.16 3.33 -5.63
CA LYS A 29 17.13 4.02 -4.74
C LYS A 29 18.38 3.18 -4.48
N ALA A 30 18.26 1.86 -4.36
CA ALA A 30 19.43 0.98 -4.22
C ALA A 30 20.23 0.81 -5.51
N ARG A 31 19.61 1.06 -6.67
CA ARG A 31 20.30 1.04 -7.97
C ARG A 31 20.89 2.40 -8.36
N ASN A 32 20.62 3.46 -7.59
CA ASN A 32 21.13 4.78 -7.89
C ASN A 32 22.61 4.87 -7.47
N PRO A 33 23.55 5.11 -8.40
CA PRO A 33 24.97 5.19 -8.08
C PRO A 33 25.33 6.35 -7.13
N ARG A 34 24.43 7.34 -6.97
CA ARG A 34 24.60 8.44 -6.00
C ARG A 34 24.31 8.00 -4.56
N ASN A 35 23.65 6.86 -4.33
CA ASN A 35 23.28 6.37 -3.01
C ASN A 35 24.30 5.32 -2.51
N VAL A 36 25.55 5.73 -2.38
CA VAL A 36 26.64 4.86 -1.94
C VAL A 36 26.34 4.32 -0.54
N GLY A 37 26.39 2.99 -0.37
CA GLY A 37 26.11 2.30 0.89
C GLY A 37 24.64 2.02 1.18
N TYR A 38 23.69 2.55 0.39
CA TYR A 38 22.27 2.26 0.60
C TYR A 38 21.93 0.83 0.14
N LYS A 39 21.45 0.00 1.08
CA LYS A 39 20.89 -1.32 0.80
C LYS A 39 19.41 -1.34 1.17
N CYS A 40 18.55 -1.61 0.21
CA CYS A 40 17.13 -1.83 0.47
C CYS A 40 16.92 -3.24 1.05
N GLY A 41 16.97 -3.34 2.39
CA GLY A 41 16.73 -4.57 3.16
C GLY A 41 15.26 -4.95 3.31
N ILE A 42 14.34 -4.08 2.89
CA ILE A 42 12.91 -4.34 2.94
C ILE A 42 12.48 -5.29 1.81
N THR A 43 11.72 -6.31 2.19
CA THR A 43 11.07 -7.28 1.32
C THR A 43 9.77 -6.72 0.73
N ARG A 44 9.30 -7.31 -0.37
CA ARG A 44 8.03 -6.90 -0.98
C ARG A 44 6.84 -7.07 -0.04
N VAL A 45 6.84 -8.13 0.78
CA VAL A 45 5.79 -8.43 1.76
C VAL A 45 5.70 -7.34 2.84
N GLU A 46 6.84 -6.87 3.34
CA GLU A 46 6.89 -5.76 4.31
C GLU A 46 6.36 -4.45 3.71
N VAL A 47 6.67 -4.17 2.44
CA VAL A 47 6.11 -3.00 1.73
C VAL A 47 4.61 -3.13 1.56
N GLU A 48 4.13 -4.30 1.14
CA GLU A 48 2.71 -4.56 0.98
C GLU A 48 1.98 -4.37 2.32
N SER A 49 2.54 -4.88 3.42
CA SER A 49 2.01 -4.68 4.78
C SER A 49 1.91 -3.20 5.15
N LEU A 50 3.00 -2.42 4.98
CA LEU A 50 3.02 -0.99 5.26
C LEU A 50 1.97 -0.21 4.46
N VAL A 51 1.83 -0.54 3.17
CA VAL A 51 0.85 0.10 2.29
C VAL A 51 -0.57 -0.24 2.75
N VAL A 52 -0.87 -1.52 3.03
CA VAL A 52 -2.20 -1.93 3.53
C VAL A 52 -2.55 -1.18 4.83
N THR A 53 -1.62 -1.13 5.80
CA THR A 53 -1.82 -0.43 7.08
C THR A 53 -2.06 1.06 6.86
N ALA A 54 -1.23 1.73 6.06
CA ALA A 54 -1.37 3.17 5.80
C ALA A 54 -2.71 3.51 5.14
N PHE A 55 -3.14 2.72 4.14
CA PHE A 55 -4.43 2.92 3.49
C PHE A 55 -5.60 2.67 4.45
N ARG A 56 -5.52 1.62 5.27
CA ARG A 56 -6.54 1.31 6.26
C ARG A 56 -6.72 2.44 7.27
N ASP A 57 -5.63 2.98 7.81
CA ASP A 57 -5.70 4.02 8.84
C ASP A 57 -6.27 5.33 8.28
N VAL A 58 -5.89 5.69 7.05
CA VAL A 58 -6.46 6.86 6.37
C VAL A 58 -7.94 6.65 6.05
N LEU A 59 -8.32 5.49 5.53
CA LEU A 59 -9.71 5.21 5.13
C LEU A 59 -10.64 5.03 6.33
N ARG A 60 -10.16 4.47 7.45
CA ARG A 60 -10.93 4.36 8.71
C ARG A 60 -11.27 5.71 9.31
N LYS A 61 -10.36 6.69 9.18
CA LYS A 61 -10.58 8.06 9.68
C LYS A 61 -11.54 8.88 8.81
N LYS A 62 -11.88 8.43 7.60
CA LYS A 62 -12.85 9.12 6.74
C LYS A 62 -14.26 8.57 6.97
N GLN A 63 -15.24 9.47 7.14
CA GLN A 63 -16.65 9.10 7.30
C GLN A 63 -17.19 8.28 6.09
N SER A 64 -18.23 7.51 6.41
CA SER A 64 -18.85 6.38 5.73
C SER A 64 -18.72 6.26 4.19
N GLY A 65 -18.44 5.04 3.72
CA GLY A 65 -18.42 4.70 2.30
C GLY A 65 -17.31 3.80 1.81
N TYR A 66 -16.36 3.43 2.68
CA TYR A 66 -15.21 2.61 2.31
C TYR A 66 -15.25 1.20 2.93
N GLN A 67 -16.41 0.76 3.44
CA GLN A 67 -16.54 -0.51 4.17
C GLN A 67 -16.06 -1.72 3.35
N GLU A 68 -16.36 -1.76 2.06
CA GLU A 68 -15.90 -2.84 1.17
C GLU A 68 -14.38 -2.82 0.99
N VAL A 69 -13.79 -1.64 0.81
CA VAL A 69 -12.34 -1.45 0.67
C VAL A 69 -11.62 -1.77 1.98
N LEU A 70 -12.20 -1.37 3.12
CA LEU A 70 -11.70 -1.69 4.45
C LEU A 70 -11.73 -3.20 4.72
N ARG A 71 -12.81 -3.89 4.33
CA ARG A 71 -12.91 -5.35 4.42
C ARG A 71 -11.83 -6.03 3.58
N TRP A 72 -11.62 -5.58 2.35
CA TRP A 72 -10.56 -6.09 1.48
C TRP A 72 -9.15 -5.85 2.06
N LEU A 73 -8.90 -4.68 2.64
CA LEU A 73 -7.64 -4.37 3.33
C LEU A 73 -7.43 -5.25 4.57
N ASP A 74 -8.48 -5.46 5.37
CA ASP A 74 -8.43 -6.32 6.56
C ASP A 74 -8.19 -7.80 6.18
N GLU A 75 -8.75 -8.30 5.06
CA GLU A 75 -8.44 -9.63 4.51
C GLU A 75 -6.98 -9.74 4.06
N LYS A 76 -6.45 -8.71 3.39
CA LYS A 76 -5.04 -8.68 2.98
C LYS A 76 -4.07 -8.68 4.16
N MET A 77 -4.40 -8.00 5.25
CA MET A 77 -3.59 -8.06 6.48
C MET A 77 -3.61 -9.44 7.15
N LYS A 78 -4.74 -10.16 7.10
CA LYS A 78 -4.83 -11.52 7.62
C LYS A 78 -3.96 -12.49 6.80
N GLN A 79 -3.94 -12.33 5.48
CA GLN A 79 -3.09 -13.15 4.59
C GLN A 79 -1.60 -12.88 4.82
N GLY A 80 -1.19 -11.61 4.96
CA GLY A 80 0.21 -11.24 5.17
C GLY A 80 0.79 -11.55 6.55
N ARG A 81 -0.02 -11.97 7.53
CA ARG A 81 0.43 -12.43 8.86
C ARG A 81 0.72 -13.94 8.94
N LEU A 82 0.35 -14.70 7.90
CA LEU A 82 0.51 -16.15 7.82
C LEU A 82 1.60 -16.57 6.80
N SER A 83 2.40 -15.62 6.31
CA SER A 83 3.49 -15.84 5.34
C SER A 83 4.84 -15.53 5.94
#